data_AF-A0AA35K1H5-F1
#
_entry.id   AF-A0AA35K1H5-F1
#
_cell.length_a   1.000
_cell.length_b   1.000
_cell.length_c   1.000
_cell.angle_alpha   90.00
_cell.angle_beta   90.00
_cell.angle_gamma   90.00
#
_symmetry.space_group_name_H-M   'P 1'
#
loop_
_entity.id
_entity.type
_entity.pdbx_description
1 polymer ?
#
loop_
_entity_poly.entity_id
_entity_poly.type
_entity_poly.pdbx_seq_one_letter_code
_entity_poly.pdbx_strand_id
1 'polypeptide(L)'
;MLNVPSQAFPAPGSQQRVAAGGRSKVPLKPGRSLMDWIRLTKSGKDLTGLKGRLIEVTEEELAKHNKRTDCWICIRGLVYNITPYMEYHPGGEDELMKAAGADGTELFDQVHRWVNYESMLKECMVGRMALKPFAALKGLFSKKKVPDNYSKEAVPSYDWFQTDGSITVVIYTKQKDMNSELVIADLQERKLRGELIVKDYSYLLHLELSYAVHEDMIVQVSEKVGKVEFILKKKEILSWKKLGQPLESHNSFVKRTERGLYYRKCRLLSKTNVSHDTQLFCLALPLGTHLLVPVGHHVYLRQTITGTEIVKPYTPVPSFLVSTFKNPCHDDQLHIFFIIKIYPSGLFTPVLDALQIGEYISVSNPEGNFMKSQMEDVEDLFLLAGGTGFTPMVKLLSCALTSSNNLRAVKFMFFNKTEDDILWRNQLEQLALNDARFEVQFVLSEPKKGWKGKEGKISSSLLSQFVKRSKCDSKVLICICGPPPFMEQGIQFLQDLGYSSKEIHCFTA
;
A
#
# COMPACT_ATOMS: atom_id res chain seq x y z
N MET A 1 23.01 14.43 -56.77
CA MET A 1 23.22 15.52 -55.81
C MET A 1 21.87 16.13 -55.47
N LEU A 2 21.39 15.95 -54.24
CA LEU A 2 20.34 16.76 -53.63
C LEU A 2 20.72 16.91 -52.15
N ASN A 3 21.11 18.13 -51.78
CA ASN A 3 21.50 18.57 -50.44
C ASN A 3 20.25 18.68 -49.56
N VAL A 4 20.26 18.05 -48.38
CA VAL A 4 19.28 18.30 -47.31
C VAL A 4 20.03 18.78 -46.07
N PRO A 5 19.71 19.95 -45.47
CA PRO A 5 20.45 20.49 -44.34
C PRO A 5 20.12 19.74 -43.04
N SER A 6 21.14 19.48 -42.22
CA SER A 6 20.98 18.99 -40.85
C SER A 6 20.45 20.11 -39.95
N GLN A 7 19.15 20.12 -39.67
CA GLN A 7 18.63 20.91 -38.54
C GLN A 7 18.97 20.18 -37.23
N ALA A 8 19.86 20.80 -36.44
CA ALA A 8 20.15 20.34 -35.09
C ALA A 8 18.91 20.50 -34.22
N PHE A 9 18.45 19.39 -33.65
CA PHE A 9 17.44 19.36 -32.62
C PHE A 9 18.11 19.57 -31.25
N PRO A 10 17.53 20.38 -30.33
CA PRO A 10 16.30 21.16 -30.44
C PRO A 10 16.50 22.55 -31.10
N ALA A 11 15.42 23.07 -31.67
CA ALA A 11 15.37 24.32 -32.43
C ALA A 11 15.82 25.56 -31.60
N PRO A 12 16.40 26.60 -32.26
CA PRO A 12 16.74 27.87 -31.60
C PRO A 12 15.46 28.54 -31.09
N GLY A 13 15.29 28.59 -29.76
CA GLY A 13 14.11 29.16 -29.10
C GLY A 13 13.31 28.17 -28.23
N SER A 14 13.68 26.88 -28.16
CA SER A 14 12.99 25.96 -27.25
C SER A 14 13.24 26.31 -25.78
N GLN A 15 12.19 26.25 -24.95
CA GLN A 15 12.26 26.42 -23.50
C GLN A 15 13.14 25.36 -22.79
N GLN A 16 13.63 24.33 -23.51
CA GLN A 16 14.64 23.42 -22.98
C GLN A 16 15.99 24.11 -22.69
N ARG A 17 16.20 25.36 -23.12
CA ARG A 17 17.39 26.15 -22.73
C ARG A 17 17.21 27.07 -21.52
N VAL A 18 16.00 27.32 -21.04
CA VAL A 18 15.81 28.28 -19.94
C VAL A 18 14.79 27.77 -18.92
N ALA A 19 15.28 27.08 -17.90
CA ALA A 19 14.64 27.02 -16.60
C ALA A 19 15.74 27.05 -15.52
N ALA A 20 15.96 28.25 -14.98
CA ALA A 20 16.79 28.48 -13.80
C ALA A 20 15.99 28.02 -12.57
N GLY A 21 16.35 26.85 -12.03
CA GLY A 21 15.63 26.20 -10.92
C GLY A 21 16.22 24.85 -10.49
N GLY A 22 17.55 24.75 -10.37
CA GLY A 22 18.26 23.95 -9.36
C GLY A 22 17.93 22.47 -9.06
N ARG A 23 17.74 21.59 -10.06
CA ARG A 23 18.22 20.21 -9.93
C ARG A 23 19.48 20.10 -10.79
N SER A 24 20.64 19.93 -10.17
CA SER A 24 21.90 19.70 -10.89
C SER A 24 21.81 18.38 -11.63
N LYS A 25 21.36 18.41 -12.89
CA LYS A 25 21.47 17.27 -13.79
C LYS A 25 22.96 17.06 -14.05
N VAL A 26 23.54 16.05 -13.43
CA VAL A 26 24.91 15.62 -13.74
C VAL A 26 24.87 14.98 -15.12
N PRO A 27 25.55 15.55 -16.15
CA PRO A 27 25.58 14.92 -17.45
C PRO A 27 26.32 13.58 -17.35
N LEU A 28 25.67 12.50 -17.77
CA LEU A 28 26.29 11.18 -17.84
C LEU A 28 27.41 11.20 -18.89
N LYS A 29 28.54 10.53 -18.60
CA LYS A 29 29.65 10.39 -19.55
C LYS A 29 29.15 9.66 -20.83
N PRO A 30 29.70 9.98 -22.02
CA PRO A 30 29.37 9.24 -23.24
C PRO A 30 29.56 7.73 -23.04
N GLY A 31 28.54 6.92 -23.38
CA GLY A 31 28.56 5.46 -23.19
C GLY A 31 28.23 4.96 -21.78
N ARG A 32 27.65 5.81 -20.92
CA ARG A 32 27.16 5.45 -19.57
C ARG A 32 25.65 5.62 -19.40
N SER A 33 24.89 5.40 -20.48
CA SER A 33 23.43 5.37 -20.40
C SER A 33 22.91 4.13 -19.68
N LEU A 34 21.62 4.11 -19.33
CA LEU A 34 20.97 2.92 -18.78
C LEU A 34 21.08 1.70 -19.71
N MET A 35 21.08 1.91 -21.03
CA MET A 35 21.27 0.82 -21.99
C MET A 35 22.70 0.27 -21.98
N ASP A 36 23.69 1.14 -21.71
CA ASP A 36 25.08 0.72 -21.52
C ASP A 36 25.25 -0.09 -20.23
N TRP A 37 24.52 0.28 -19.17
CA TRP A 37 24.46 -0.49 -17.93
C TRP A 37 23.89 -1.88 -18.17
N ILE A 38 22.76 -1.99 -18.87
CA ILE A 38 22.13 -3.28 -19.21
C ILE A 38 23.06 -4.15 -20.07
N ARG A 39 23.86 -3.56 -20.95
CA ARG A 39 24.88 -4.30 -21.72
C ARG A 39 26.01 -4.81 -20.82
N LEU A 40 26.46 -3.99 -19.86
CA LEU A 40 27.51 -4.37 -18.92
C LEU A 40 27.06 -5.53 -18.02
N THR A 41 25.84 -5.50 -17.48
CA THR A 41 25.31 -6.58 -16.64
C THR A 41 25.14 -7.90 -17.40
N LYS A 42 24.95 -7.85 -18.72
CA LYS A 42 24.87 -9.04 -19.60
C LYS A 42 26.22 -9.52 -20.16
N SER A 43 27.32 -8.84 -19.84
CA SER A 43 28.65 -9.17 -20.39
C SER A 43 29.31 -10.40 -19.75
N GLY A 44 28.75 -10.95 -18.67
CA GLY A 44 29.36 -12.05 -17.90
C GLY A 44 30.53 -11.62 -17.03
N LYS A 45 30.84 -10.32 -16.95
CA LYS A 45 31.82 -9.76 -16.02
C LYS A 45 31.32 -9.87 -14.58
N ASP A 46 32.18 -10.30 -13.67
CA ASP A 46 31.85 -10.32 -12.25
C ASP A 46 31.77 -8.89 -11.69
N LEU A 47 30.56 -8.44 -11.38
CA LEU A 47 30.28 -7.11 -10.83
C LEU A 47 30.23 -7.10 -9.29
N THR A 48 30.24 -8.28 -8.66
CA THR A 48 30.27 -8.43 -7.20
C THR A 48 31.71 -8.42 -6.68
N GLY A 49 32.65 -8.95 -7.47
CA GLY A 49 34.03 -9.19 -7.06
C GLY A 49 34.23 -10.50 -6.28
N LEU A 50 33.16 -11.27 -6.11
CA LEU A 50 33.11 -12.50 -5.31
C LEU A 50 32.94 -13.77 -6.15
N LYS A 51 33.07 -13.67 -7.48
CA LYS A 51 32.95 -14.79 -8.44
C LYS A 51 31.68 -15.62 -8.24
N GLY A 52 30.56 -14.93 -7.97
CA GLY A 52 29.24 -15.54 -7.79
C GLY A 52 28.96 -16.11 -6.39
N ARG A 53 29.83 -15.87 -5.39
CA ARG A 53 29.56 -16.23 -3.99
C ARG A 53 28.79 -15.12 -3.29
N LEU A 54 27.67 -15.48 -2.68
CA LEU A 54 26.93 -14.60 -1.77
C LEU A 54 27.44 -14.79 -0.35
N ILE A 55 27.74 -13.68 0.34
CA ILE A 55 28.26 -13.69 1.70
C ILE A 55 27.30 -13.03 2.68
N GLU A 56 27.44 -13.37 3.95
CA GLU A 56 26.84 -12.60 5.03
C GLU A 56 27.82 -11.47 5.41
N VAL A 57 27.34 -10.23 5.38
CA VAL A 57 28.17 -9.01 5.52
C VAL A 57 27.88 -8.36 6.87
N THR A 58 28.88 -8.28 7.75
CA THR A 58 28.72 -7.55 9.03
C THR A 58 28.79 -6.04 8.81
N GLU A 59 28.33 -5.25 9.79
CA GLU A 59 28.47 -3.78 9.73
C GLU A 59 29.94 -3.35 9.61
N GLU A 60 30.85 -4.06 10.27
CA GLU A 60 32.29 -3.79 10.22
C GLU A 60 32.89 -4.12 8.85
N GLU A 61 32.39 -5.16 8.18
CA GLU A 61 32.81 -5.49 6.82
C GLU A 61 32.27 -4.46 5.84
N LEU A 62 30.99 -4.10 5.93
CA LEU A 62 30.38 -3.09 5.07
C LEU A 62 31.13 -1.75 5.16
N ALA A 63 31.53 -1.32 6.37
CA ALA A 63 32.25 -0.08 6.61
C ALA A 63 33.62 0.03 5.93
N LYS A 64 34.24 -1.11 5.54
CA LYS A 64 35.52 -1.11 4.81
C LYS A 64 35.38 -0.65 3.35
N HIS A 65 34.19 -0.82 2.76
CA HIS A 65 33.90 -0.55 1.37
C HIS A 65 33.24 0.82 1.19
N ASN A 66 33.98 1.88 1.53
CA ASN A 66 33.49 3.27 1.58
C ASN A 66 34.19 4.24 0.60
N LYS A 67 34.88 3.73 -0.43
CA LYS A 67 35.67 4.52 -1.38
C LYS A 67 35.06 4.47 -2.78
N ARG A 68 35.29 5.49 -3.62
CA ARG A 68 34.79 5.50 -5.02
C ARG A 68 35.24 4.29 -5.85
N THR A 69 36.41 3.75 -5.56
CA THR A 69 36.97 2.56 -6.23
C THR A 69 36.59 1.24 -5.55
N ASP A 70 35.91 1.30 -4.40
CA ASP A 70 35.48 0.16 -3.60
C ASP A 70 34.33 0.58 -2.67
N CYS A 71 33.11 0.52 -3.19
CA CYS A 71 31.92 1.04 -2.55
C CYS A 71 30.80 0.01 -2.50
N TRP A 72 30.44 -0.38 -1.27
CA TRP A 72 29.27 -1.20 -1.01
C TRP A 72 28.22 -0.39 -0.26
N ILE A 73 26.95 -0.72 -0.49
CA ILE A 73 25.83 -0.12 0.24
C ILE A 73 24.87 -1.21 0.67
N CYS A 74 24.27 -1.06 1.85
CA CYS A 74 23.11 -1.84 2.23
C CYS A 74 21.83 -1.09 1.86
N ILE A 75 20.89 -1.78 1.22
CA ILE A 75 19.53 -1.32 0.99
C ILE A 75 18.58 -2.45 1.41
N ARG A 76 17.72 -2.16 2.39
CA ARG A 76 16.70 -3.06 2.93
C ARG A 76 17.25 -4.45 3.30
N GLY A 77 18.43 -4.46 3.92
CA GLY A 77 19.11 -5.68 4.38
C GLY A 77 19.91 -6.45 3.31
N LEU A 78 19.95 -5.97 2.07
CA LEU A 78 20.76 -6.53 0.98
C LEU A 78 21.96 -5.63 0.69
N VAL A 79 23.14 -6.23 0.57
CA VAL A 79 24.39 -5.52 0.27
C VAL A 79 24.70 -5.62 -1.21
N TYR A 80 25.00 -4.47 -1.83
CA TYR A 80 25.36 -4.36 -3.24
C TYR A 80 26.72 -3.70 -3.40
N ASN A 81 27.56 -4.26 -4.28
CA ASN A 81 28.77 -3.59 -4.76
C ASN A 81 28.40 -2.59 -5.85
N ILE A 82 28.27 -1.33 -5.48
CA ILE A 82 27.86 -0.26 -6.42
C ILE A 82 29.03 0.38 -7.15
N THR A 83 30.28 -0.03 -6.88
CA THR A 83 31.48 0.46 -7.57
C THR A 83 31.32 0.46 -9.10
N PRO A 84 30.82 -0.61 -9.75
CA PRO A 84 30.65 -0.61 -11.21
C PRO A 84 29.52 0.29 -11.71
N TYR A 85 28.58 0.64 -10.83
CA TYR A 85 27.37 1.41 -11.14
C TYR A 85 27.54 2.93 -10.93
N MET A 86 28.58 3.36 -10.21
CA MET A 86 28.85 4.77 -9.86
C MET A 86 28.69 5.73 -11.07
N GLU A 87 29.33 5.40 -12.19
CA GLU A 87 29.32 6.26 -13.39
C GLU A 87 28.00 6.20 -14.19
N TYR A 88 27.12 5.27 -13.85
CA TYR A 88 25.83 5.05 -14.52
C TYR A 88 24.65 5.65 -13.75
N HIS A 89 24.87 6.10 -12.51
CA HIS A 89 23.83 6.66 -11.67
C HIS A 89 23.39 8.05 -12.17
N PRO A 90 22.11 8.25 -12.53
CA PRO A 90 21.62 9.53 -13.07
C PRO A 90 21.72 10.71 -12.08
N GLY A 91 21.79 10.43 -10.78
CA GLY A 91 21.99 11.44 -9.73
C GLY A 91 23.45 11.80 -9.47
N GLY A 92 24.40 11.15 -10.14
CA GLY A 92 25.85 11.33 -9.95
C GLY A 92 26.45 10.47 -8.84
N GLU A 93 27.78 10.37 -8.83
CA GLU A 93 28.56 9.55 -7.89
C GLU A 93 28.45 10.08 -6.45
N ASP A 94 28.39 11.41 -6.27
CA ASP A 94 28.40 12.03 -4.95
C ASP A 94 27.15 11.69 -4.11
N GLU A 95 26.01 11.45 -4.76
CA GLU A 95 24.79 11.01 -4.07
C GLU A 95 24.91 9.57 -3.56
N LEU A 96 25.57 8.69 -4.32
CA LEU A 96 25.84 7.32 -3.87
C LEU A 96 26.87 7.29 -2.75
N MET A 97 27.87 8.18 -2.80
CA MET A 97 28.92 8.26 -1.78
C MET A 97 28.39 8.63 -0.38
N LYS A 98 27.22 9.27 -0.27
CA LYS A 98 26.58 9.55 1.03
C LYS A 98 26.20 8.30 1.82
N ALA A 99 26.00 7.17 1.14
CA ALA A 99 25.67 5.88 1.74
C ALA A 99 26.83 4.87 1.68
N ALA A 100 28.01 5.28 1.21
CA ALA A 100 29.15 4.38 1.00
C ALA A 100 29.61 3.71 2.30
N GLY A 101 29.64 2.38 2.29
CA GLY A 101 30.02 1.56 3.44
C GLY A 101 29.01 1.57 4.58
N ALA A 102 27.75 1.93 4.32
CA ALA A 102 26.70 2.01 5.35
C ALA A 102 25.36 1.48 4.85
N ASP A 103 24.39 1.38 5.79
CA ASP A 103 22.99 1.16 5.44
C ASP A 103 22.38 2.46 4.90
N GLY A 104 22.17 2.49 3.59
CA GLY A 104 21.62 3.60 2.85
C GLY A 104 20.11 3.52 2.66
N THR A 105 19.40 2.61 3.34
CA THR A 105 17.96 2.37 3.13
C THR A 105 17.13 3.64 3.27
N GLU A 106 17.38 4.42 4.32
CA GLU A 106 16.64 5.66 4.56
C GLU A 106 16.89 6.70 3.46
N LEU A 107 18.17 6.90 3.08
CA LEU A 107 18.54 7.82 2.01
C LEU A 107 17.95 7.38 0.66
N PHE A 108 17.97 6.08 0.40
CA PHE A 108 17.37 5.49 -0.79
C PHE A 108 15.84 5.69 -0.81
N ASP A 109 15.16 5.48 0.31
CA ASP A 109 13.70 5.60 0.42
C ASP A 109 13.20 7.04 0.38
N GLN A 110 14.06 8.03 0.61
CA GLN A 110 13.73 9.44 0.45
C GLN A 110 13.74 9.88 -1.01
N VAL A 111 14.66 9.35 -1.82
CA VAL A 111 14.92 9.85 -3.18
C VAL A 111 14.45 8.87 -4.27
N HIS A 112 14.59 7.58 -4.04
CA HIS A 112 14.47 6.51 -5.03
C HIS A 112 13.52 5.37 -4.60
N ARG A 113 12.60 5.63 -3.66
CA ARG A 113 11.63 4.65 -3.11
C ARG A 113 10.99 3.73 -4.16
N TRP A 114 10.71 4.28 -5.34
CA TRP A 114 9.98 3.63 -6.44
C TRP A 114 10.86 3.01 -7.51
N VAL A 115 12.19 3.17 -7.42
CA VAL A 115 13.14 2.60 -8.37
C VAL A 115 13.32 1.12 -8.06
N ASN A 116 13.18 0.28 -9.09
CA ASN A 116 13.45 -1.16 -8.97
C ASN A 116 14.96 -1.44 -8.96
N TYR A 117 15.62 -1.04 -7.86
CA TYR A 117 17.06 -1.22 -7.66
C TYR A 117 17.44 -2.70 -7.61
N GLU A 118 16.56 -3.58 -7.13
CA GLU A 118 16.79 -5.03 -7.08
C GLU A 118 17.00 -5.62 -8.48
N SER A 119 16.18 -5.22 -9.46
CA SER A 119 16.40 -5.64 -10.85
C SER A 119 17.61 -4.95 -11.49
N MET A 120 17.89 -3.71 -11.11
CA MET A 120 18.95 -2.91 -11.73
C MET A 120 20.34 -3.30 -11.24
N LEU A 121 20.45 -3.68 -9.96
CA LEU A 121 21.69 -4.01 -9.26
C LEU A 121 21.81 -5.51 -8.95
N LYS A 122 20.94 -6.35 -9.51
CA LYS A 122 20.93 -7.81 -9.31
C LYS A 122 22.33 -8.43 -9.42
N GLU A 123 23.05 -8.09 -10.49
CA GLU A 123 24.38 -8.64 -10.79
C GLU A 123 25.48 -8.05 -9.88
N CYS A 124 25.17 -7.00 -9.10
CA CYS A 124 26.05 -6.38 -8.11
C CYS A 124 25.82 -6.90 -6.69
N MET A 125 24.88 -7.83 -6.48
CA MET A 125 24.50 -8.29 -5.15
C MET A 125 25.64 -9.09 -4.48
N VAL A 126 26.15 -8.56 -3.38
CA VAL A 126 27.21 -9.17 -2.56
C VAL A 126 26.62 -10.20 -1.60
N GLY A 127 25.44 -9.92 -1.03
CA GLY A 127 24.77 -10.81 -0.12
C GLY A 127 23.87 -10.10 0.88
N ARG A 128 23.71 -10.66 2.08
CA ARG A 128 22.79 -10.16 3.10
C ARG A 128 23.56 -9.56 4.27
N MET A 129 23.00 -8.51 4.89
CA MET A 129 23.55 -8.00 6.14
C MET A 129 23.41 -9.03 7.26
N ALA A 130 24.48 -9.20 8.04
CA ALA A 130 24.51 -10.07 9.20
C ALA A 130 23.57 -9.54 10.28
N LEU A 131 22.68 -10.40 10.77
CA LEU A 131 21.84 -10.06 11.92
C LEU A 131 22.71 -10.15 13.18
N LYS A 132 22.79 -9.06 13.95
CA LYS A 132 23.52 -9.07 15.24
C LYS A 132 22.97 -10.22 16.10
N PRO A 133 23.81 -11.17 16.56
CA PRO A 133 23.39 -12.20 17.50
C PRO A 133 22.87 -11.54 18.78
N PHE A 134 21.68 -11.95 19.22
CA PHE A 134 21.01 -11.43 20.41
C PHE A 134 21.68 -11.98 21.69
N ALA A 135 22.94 -11.62 21.93
CA ALA A 135 23.73 -12.14 23.05
C ALA A 135 24.81 -11.15 23.52
N ALA A 136 24.40 -9.94 23.94
CA ALA A 136 25.11 -9.11 24.93
C ALA A 136 24.33 -7.81 25.23
N LEU A 137 23.08 -7.93 25.70
CA LEU A 137 22.32 -6.81 26.30
C LEU A 137 21.80 -7.21 27.69
N LYS A 138 22.62 -7.94 28.45
CA LYS A 138 22.49 -8.03 29.91
C LYS A 138 23.43 -7.00 30.51
N GLY A 139 22.99 -5.75 30.59
CA GLY A 139 23.83 -4.70 31.16
C GLY A 139 23.43 -3.25 30.94
N LEU A 140 22.24 -2.95 30.39
CA LEU A 140 21.71 -1.58 30.37
C LEU A 140 20.19 -1.59 30.63
N PHE A 141 19.79 -2.05 31.81
CA PHE A 141 18.59 -1.50 32.44
C PHE A 141 18.94 -0.12 32.99
N SER A 142 19.10 0.86 32.09
CA SER A 142 19.09 2.26 32.45
C SER A 142 17.68 2.77 32.22
N LYS A 143 16.98 3.08 33.31
CA LYS A 143 15.77 3.92 33.28
C LYS A 143 16.08 5.17 32.46
N LYS A 144 15.43 5.35 31.32
CA LYS A 144 15.23 6.60 30.56
C LYS A 144 14.45 6.24 29.29
N LYS A 145 13.56 7.04 28.72
CA LYS A 145 13.14 8.42 28.96
C LYS A 145 11.82 8.55 28.20
N VAL A 146 10.76 9.03 28.84
CA VAL A 146 9.62 9.58 28.10
C VAL A 146 10.18 10.76 27.30
N PRO A 147 9.93 10.87 25.99
CA PRO A 147 10.32 12.06 25.25
C PRO A 147 9.57 13.28 25.82
N ASP A 148 10.31 14.22 26.39
CA ASP A 148 9.79 15.52 26.82
C ASP A 148 9.45 16.37 25.59
N ASN A 149 8.26 16.13 25.04
CA ASN A 149 7.38 17.14 24.41
C ASN A 149 6.10 16.43 23.93
N TYR A 150 5.27 16.01 24.88
CA TYR A 150 3.89 15.60 24.58
C TYR A 150 2.94 16.66 25.12
N SER A 151 2.24 17.35 24.22
CA SER A 151 0.89 17.81 24.53
C SER A 151 0.10 16.63 25.08
N LYS A 152 -0.64 16.83 26.18
CA LYS A 152 -1.43 15.84 26.95
C LYS A 152 -2.42 15.02 26.09
N GLU A 153 -1.95 14.11 25.23
CA GLU A 153 -2.79 13.07 24.64
C GLU A 153 -2.88 11.92 25.63
N ALA A 154 -4.11 11.56 26.00
CA ALA A 154 -4.36 10.56 27.02
C ALA A 154 -4.05 9.17 26.47
N VAL A 155 -2.90 8.61 26.88
CA VAL A 155 -2.46 7.26 26.47
C VAL A 155 -3.57 6.23 26.78
N PRO A 156 -3.88 5.33 25.83
CA PRO A 156 -4.81 4.24 26.07
C PRO A 156 -4.35 3.35 27.24
N SER A 157 -5.30 2.76 27.93
CA SER A 157 -5.05 1.79 29.01
C SER A 157 -5.96 0.59 28.84
N TYR A 158 -5.60 -0.55 29.41
CA TYR A 158 -6.46 -1.72 29.39
C TYR A 158 -6.65 -2.33 30.78
N ASP A 159 -7.75 -3.04 30.93
CA ASP A 159 -8.06 -3.88 32.08
C ASP A 159 -8.71 -5.18 31.58
N TRP A 160 -8.97 -6.14 32.46
CA TRP A 160 -9.68 -7.37 32.11
C TRP A 160 -10.48 -7.91 33.28
N PHE A 161 -11.55 -8.62 32.95
CA PHE A 161 -12.34 -9.37 33.91
C PHE A 161 -12.76 -10.71 33.31
N GLN A 162 -13.32 -11.57 34.14
CA GLN A 162 -13.74 -12.90 33.73
C GLN A 162 -15.09 -13.28 34.32
N THR A 163 -15.78 -14.16 33.62
CA THR A 163 -16.90 -14.95 34.12
C THR A 163 -16.48 -16.42 34.18
N ASP A 164 -17.42 -17.31 34.53
CA ASP A 164 -17.16 -18.75 34.47
C ASP A 164 -16.84 -19.22 33.03
N GLY A 165 -17.48 -18.61 32.02
CA GLY A 165 -17.37 -19.03 30.62
C GLY A 165 -16.52 -18.15 29.71
N SER A 166 -16.12 -16.95 30.15
CA SER A 166 -15.44 -15.98 29.28
C SER A 166 -14.36 -15.14 29.99
N ILE A 167 -13.45 -14.60 29.20
CA ILE A 167 -12.53 -13.53 29.54
C ILE A 167 -12.89 -12.31 28.70
N THR A 168 -13.00 -11.14 29.30
CA THR A 168 -13.18 -9.89 28.58
C THR A 168 -11.98 -8.98 28.85
N VAL A 169 -11.25 -8.64 27.78
CA VAL A 169 -10.19 -7.63 27.83
C VAL A 169 -10.77 -6.30 27.35
N VAL A 170 -10.66 -5.26 28.17
CA VAL A 170 -11.23 -3.94 27.91
C VAL A 170 -10.11 -2.94 27.69
N ILE A 171 -10.13 -2.22 26.58
CA ILE A 171 -9.18 -1.16 26.23
C ILE A 171 -9.92 0.17 26.22
N TYR A 172 -9.45 1.12 27.02
CA TYR A 172 -9.94 2.49 27.13
C TYR A 172 -9.03 3.41 26.31
N THR A 173 -9.48 3.80 25.12
CA THR A 173 -8.75 4.69 24.20
C THR A 173 -8.86 6.15 24.57
N LYS A 174 -9.89 6.53 25.34
CA LYS A 174 -10.22 7.91 25.73
C LYS A 174 -10.49 8.83 24.52
N GLN A 175 -10.83 8.27 23.36
CA GLN A 175 -11.22 9.00 22.15
C GLN A 175 -12.66 8.67 21.72
N LYS A 176 -13.35 9.62 21.10
CA LYS A 176 -14.78 9.53 20.76
C LYS A 176 -15.07 9.10 19.31
N ASP A 177 -14.03 8.93 18.50
CA ASP A 177 -14.07 8.57 17.07
C ASP A 177 -13.69 7.11 16.80
N MET A 178 -13.55 6.31 17.87
CA MET A 178 -13.27 4.88 17.75
C MET A 178 -14.45 4.14 17.10
N ASN A 179 -14.12 3.29 16.14
CA ASN A 179 -15.04 2.40 15.45
C ASN A 179 -14.32 1.08 15.11
N SER A 180 -15.06 0.09 14.61
CA SER A 180 -14.52 -1.24 14.31
C SER A 180 -13.45 -1.30 13.22
N GLU A 181 -13.37 -0.32 12.31
CA GLU A 181 -12.33 -0.25 11.27
C GLU A 181 -10.96 0.17 11.81
N LEU A 182 -10.94 0.80 12.99
CA LEU A 182 -9.73 1.24 13.67
C LEU A 182 -9.19 0.18 14.65
N VAL A 183 -9.83 -0.97 14.73
CA VAL A 183 -9.45 -2.09 15.61
C VAL A 183 -9.05 -3.27 14.73
N ILE A 184 -7.87 -3.83 15.01
CA ILE A 184 -7.37 -5.04 14.38
C ILE A 184 -7.06 -6.00 15.50
N ALA A 185 -7.63 -7.20 15.48
CA ALA A 185 -7.35 -8.18 16.50
C ALA A 185 -7.15 -9.56 15.91
N ASP A 186 -6.21 -10.31 16.46
CA ASP A 186 -5.89 -11.67 16.06
C ASP A 186 -5.74 -12.51 17.33
N LEU A 187 -6.52 -13.59 17.36
CA LEU A 187 -6.42 -14.64 18.35
C LEU A 187 -5.99 -15.92 17.65
N GLN A 188 -4.81 -16.40 17.97
CA GLN A 188 -4.32 -17.68 17.47
C GLN A 188 -3.70 -18.47 18.61
N GLU A 189 -4.21 -19.69 18.82
CA GLU A 189 -3.84 -20.56 19.95
C GLU A 189 -4.08 -19.87 21.31
N ARG A 190 -3.03 -19.34 21.93
CA ARG A 190 -3.09 -18.54 23.16
C ARG A 190 -2.56 -17.13 22.97
N LYS A 191 -2.21 -16.72 21.75
CA LYS A 191 -1.67 -15.40 21.48
C LYS A 191 -2.80 -14.46 21.09
N LEU A 192 -3.05 -13.45 21.92
CA LEU A 192 -3.95 -12.35 21.65
C LEU A 192 -3.13 -11.14 21.23
N ARG A 193 -3.34 -10.67 20.00
CA ARG A 193 -2.81 -9.41 19.50
C ARG A 193 -3.99 -8.49 19.20
N GLY A 194 -4.05 -7.33 19.84
CA GLY A 194 -5.01 -6.27 19.53
C GLY A 194 -4.27 -4.98 19.24
N GLU A 195 -4.50 -4.42 18.06
CA GLU A 195 -3.92 -3.15 17.61
C GLU A 195 -5.05 -2.15 17.36
N LEU A 196 -4.97 -0.99 18.01
CA LEU A 196 -5.95 0.08 17.91
C LEU A 196 -5.31 1.32 17.33
N ILE A 197 -5.92 1.85 16.27
CA ILE A 197 -5.49 3.08 15.62
C ILE A 197 -6.19 4.25 16.28
N VAL A 198 -5.39 5.12 16.90
CA VAL A 198 -5.85 6.28 17.65
C VAL A 198 -5.18 7.51 17.04
N LYS A 199 -5.90 8.21 16.16
CA LYS A 199 -5.36 9.31 15.34
C LYS A 199 -4.10 8.87 14.55
N ASP A 200 -2.96 9.48 14.88
CA ASP A 200 -1.65 9.23 14.26
C ASP A 200 -0.81 8.19 15.02
N TYR A 201 -1.39 7.54 16.02
CA TYR A 201 -0.72 6.54 16.85
C TYR A 201 -1.38 5.16 16.75
N SER A 202 -0.60 4.14 17.06
CA SER A 202 -1.02 2.75 17.18
C SER A 202 -0.77 2.27 18.60
N TYR A 203 -1.82 1.80 19.26
CA TYR A 203 -1.75 1.13 20.55
C TYR A 203 -1.76 -0.38 20.36
N LEU A 204 -0.79 -1.09 20.94
CA LEU A 204 -0.65 -2.54 20.80
C LEU A 204 -0.83 -3.25 22.14
N LEU A 205 -1.87 -4.07 22.25
CA LEU A 205 -2.01 -5.12 23.25
C LEU A 205 -1.48 -6.44 22.66
N HIS A 206 -0.46 -7.03 23.27
CA HIS A 206 0.11 -8.29 22.78
C HIS A 206 0.41 -9.23 23.95
N LEU A 207 -0.32 -10.34 24.05
CA LEU A 207 -0.31 -11.23 25.22
C LEU A 207 -0.29 -12.69 24.79
N GLU A 208 0.44 -13.51 25.53
CA GLU A 208 0.20 -14.95 25.58
C GLU A 208 -0.69 -15.27 26.78
N LEU A 209 -1.94 -15.65 26.50
CA LEU A 209 -2.98 -15.97 27.47
C LEU A 209 -2.60 -17.14 28.37
N SER A 210 -2.98 -17.06 29.65
CA SER A 210 -2.63 -18.08 30.66
C SER A 210 -3.17 -19.47 30.33
N TYR A 211 -4.38 -19.54 29.74
CA TYR A 211 -5.01 -20.80 29.35
C TYR A 211 -5.61 -20.70 27.95
N ALA A 212 -6.01 -21.85 27.40
CA ALA A 212 -6.63 -21.92 26.08
C ALA A 212 -8.05 -21.33 26.08
N VAL A 213 -8.36 -20.61 25.00
CA VAL A 213 -9.67 -20.07 24.67
C VAL A 213 -10.11 -20.64 23.34
N HIS A 214 -11.41 -20.60 23.05
CA HIS A 214 -11.89 -20.88 21.70
C HIS A 214 -11.40 -19.80 20.73
N GLU A 215 -11.30 -20.13 19.45
CA GLU A 215 -10.77 -19.24 18.43
C GLU A 215 -11.76 -18.12 18.06
N ASP A 216 -13.06 -18.31 18.27
CA ASP A 216 -14.08 -17.29 18.05
C ASP A 216 -13.96 -16.19 19.12
N MET A 217 -13.42 -15.04 18.70
CA MET A 217 -13.33 -13.82 19.50
C MET A 217 -14.38 -12.82 19.04
N ILE A 218 -15.06 -12.20 20.00
CA ILE A 218 -16.00 -11.11 19.72
C ILE A 218 -15.29 -9.78 20.02
N VAL A 219 -15.33 -8.85 19.06
CA VAL A 219 -14.84 -7.48 19.24
C VAL A 219 -16.02 -6.53 19.34
N GLN A 220 -16.12 -5.77 20.43
CA GLN A 220 -17.15 -4.76 20.62
C GLN A 220 -16.52 -3.38 20.79
N VAL A 221 -17.02 -2.38 20.06
CA VAL A 221 -16.56 -1.00 20.13
C VAL A 221 -17.69 -0.10 20.62
N SER A 222 -17.47 0.57 21.75
CA SER A 222 -18.37 1.58 22.31
C SER A 222 -17.87 2.97 21.96
N GLU A 223 -18.28 3.50 20.81
CA GLU A 223 -17.75 4.73 20.20
C GLU A 223 -17.82 5.94 21.15
N LYS A 224 -18.98 6.13 21.81
CA LYS A 224 -19.24 7.30 22.68
C LYS A 224 -18.27 7.44 23.85
N VAL A 225 -17.69 6.33 24.31
CA VAL A 225 -16.81 6.28 25.50
C VAL A 225 -15.39 5.87 25.17
N GLY A 226 -15.08 5.57 23.89
CA GLY A 226 -13.75 5.12 23.48
C GLY A 226 -13.33 3.82 24.16
N LYS A 227 -14.25 2.85 24.25
CA LYS A 227 -14.00 1.55 24.88
C LYS A 227 -14.05 0.45 23.83
N VAL A 228 -13.05 -0.42 23.81
CA VAL A 228 -12.97 -1.60 22.95
C VAL A 228 -12.89 -2.84 23.82
N GLU A 229 -13.67 -3.87 23.53
CA GLU A 229 -13.76 -5.10 24.31
C GLU A 229 -13.45 -6.30 23.42
N PHE A 230 -12.48 -7.11 23.84
CA PHE A 230 -12.19 -8.43 23.27
C PHE A 230 -12.76 -9.48 24.20
N ILE A 231 -13.82 -10.15 23.76
CA ILE A 231 -14.50 -11.19 24.54
C ILE A 231 -14.06 -12.55 24.00
N LEU A 232 -13.44 -13.34 24.86
CA LEU A 232 -12.85 -14.64 24.57
C LEU A 232 -13.62 -15.71 25.33
N LYS A 233 -14.04 -16.77 24.65
CA LYS A 233 -14.71 -17.91 25.30
C LYS A 233 -13.68 -18.88 25.86
N LYS A 234 -13.78 -19.24 27.15
CA LYS A 234 -12.87 -20.20 27.78
C LYS A 234 -13.14 -21.61 27.25
N LYS A 235 -12.08 -22.40 27.01
CA LYS A 235 -12.24 -23.85 26.73
C LYS A 235 -12.55 -24.65 27.99
N GLU A 236 -12.03 -24.21 29.13
CA GLU A 236 -12.22 -24.83 30.43
C GLU A 236 -12.79 -23.82 31.42
N ILE A 237 -13.78 -24.24 32.19
CA ILE A 237 -14.43 -23.43 33.23
C ILE A 237 -13.52 -23.42 34.46
N LEU A 238 -12.55 -22.50 34.46
CA LEU A 238 -11.63 -22.27 35.57
C LEU A 238 -11.39 -20.77 35.78
N SER A 239 -11.08 -20.40 37.02
CA SER A 239 -10.76 -19.01 37.39
C SER A 239 -9.30 -18.70 37.08
N TRP A 240 -9.06 -17.71 36.21
CA TRP A 240 -7.74 -17.27 35.81
C TRP A 240 -7.17 -16.33 36.87
N LYS A 241 -6.00 -16.65 37.43
CA LYS A 241 -5.32 -15.76 38.40
C LYS A 241 -4.63 -14.57 37.73
N LYS A 242 -4.33 -14.68 36.44
CA LYS A 242 -3.67 -13.69 35.60
C LYS A 242 -4.18 -13.83 34.16
N LEU A 243 -4.23 -12.73 33.41
CA LEU A 243 -4.64 -12.75 32.00
C LEU A 243 -3.65 -13.53 31.13
N GLY A 244 -2.36 -13.29 31.30
CA GLY A 244 -1.31 -13.89 30.48
C GLY A 244 0.06 -13.24 30.71
N GLN A 245 1.00 -13.58 29.85
CA GLN A 245 2.34 -12.97 29.80
C GLN A 245 2.43 -11.94 28.67
N PRO A 246 2.96 -10.73 28.93
CA PRO A 246 3.28 -9.76 27.89
C PRO A 246 4.23 -10.33 26.84
N LEU A 247 3.90 -10.09 25.57
CA LEU A 247 4.77 -10.37 24.43
C LEU A 247 5.47 -9.09 23.96
N GLU A 248 6.26 -9.19 22.89
CA GLU A 248 6.98 -8.06 22.32
C GLU A 248 6.05 -6.88 22.02
N SER A 249 6.49 -5.68 22.41
CA SER A 249 5.78 -4.41 22.24
C SER A 249 4.39 -4.37 22.91
N HIS A 250 4.14 -5.23 23.90
CA HIS A 250 2.92 -5.17 24.69
C HIS A 250 2.72 -3.80 25.38
N ASN A 251 1.49 -3.29 25.33
CA ASN A 251 1.06 -2.01 25.89
C ASN A 251 1.89 -0.82 25.37
N SER A 252 2.39 -0.91 24.14
CA SER A 252 3.10 0.19 23.48
C SER A 252 2.12 1.13 22.78
N PHE A 253 2.52 2.40 22.70
CA PHE A 253 1.77 3.45 22.01
C PHE A 253 2.76 4.25 21.17
N VAL A 254 2.83 3.92 19.89
CA VAL A 254 3.86 4.42 18.96
C VAL A 254 3.21 5.15 17.80
N LYS A 255 3.96 5.97 17.08
CA LYS A 255 3.42 6.61 15.87
C LYS A 255 3.06 5.55 14.84
N ARG A 256 2.01 5.78 14.05
CA ARG A 256 1.60 4.86 12.98
C ARG A 256 2.70 4.61 11.96
N THR A 257 3.59 5.58 11.74
CA THR A 257 4.75 5.47 10.84
C THR A 257 5.86 4.56 11.37
N GLU A 258 5.88 4.28 12.67
CA GLU A 258 6.90 3.47 13.34
C GLU A 258 6.47 2.01 13.52
N ARG A 259 5.21 1.70 13.21
CA ARG A 259 4.68 0.34 13.37
C ARG A 259 5.11 -0.55 12.20
N GLY A 260 5.45 -1.80 12.49
CA GLY A 260 5.71 -2.81 11.46
C GLY A 260 4.42 -3.38 10.85
N LEU A 261 4.56 -4.00 9.68
CA LEU A 261 3.49 -4.81 9.09
C LEU A 261 3.34 -6.12 9.86
N TYR A 262 2.11 -6.44 10.25
CA TYR A 262 1.76 -7.73 10.84
C TYR A 262 0.89 -8.53 9.86
N TYR A 263 1.27 -9.79 9.64
CA TYR A 263 0.64 -10.65 8.65
C TYR A 263 -0.12 -11.80 9.31
N ARG A 264 -1.29 -12.13 8.77
CA ARG A 264 -2.01 -13.38 9.05
C ARG A 264 -2.20 -14.19 7.77
N LYS A 265 -2.24 -15.52 7.88
CA LYS A 265 -2.48 -16.42 6.75
C LYS A 265 -3.98 -16.51 6.49
N CYS A 266 -4.41 -16.09 5.31
CA CYS A 266 -5.80 -16.16 4.86
C CYS A 266 -5.94 -17.26 3.82
N ARG A 267 -7.03 -18.02 3.90
CA ARG A 267 -7.28 -19.17 3.01
C ARG A 267 -8.02 -18.72 1.75
N LEU A 268 -7.53 -19.09 0.58
CA LEU A 268 -8.23 -18.86 -0.68
C LEU A 268 -9.48 -19.74 -0.76
N LEU A 269 -10.66 -19.12 -0.86
CA LEU A 269 -11.94 -19.82 -0.97
C LEU A 269 -12.42 -19.94 -2.42
N SER A 270 -12.22 -18.90 -3.22
CA SER A 270 -12.64 -18.90 -4.63
C SER A 270 -11.82 -17.93 -5.47
N LYS A 271 -11.76 -18.24 -6.77
CA LYS A 271 -11.27 -17.36 -7.84
C LYS A 271 -12.30 -17.35 -8.95
N THR A 272 -12.77 -16.17 -9.34
CA THR A 272 -13.76 -16.00 -10.41
C THR A 272 -13.26 -15.00 -11.44
N ASN A 273 -13.35 -15.32 -12.73
CA ASN A 273 -12.93 -14.38 -13.77
C ASN A 273 -13.86 -13.15 -13.80
N VAL A 274 -13.26 -11.96 -13.83
CA VAL A 274 -13.94 -10.66 -14.00
C VAL A 274 -13.74 -10.15 -15.43
N SER A 275 -12.55 -10.36 -15.99
CA SER A 275 -12.22 -10.15 -17.40
C SER A 275 -11.34 -11.29 -17.90
N HIS A 276 -10.82 -11.19 -19.13
CA HIS A 276 -9.91 -12.18 -19.71
C HIS A 276 -8.60 -12.34 -18.92
N ASP A 277 -8.16 -11.32 -18.18
CA ASP A 277 -6.92 -11.33 -17.42
C ASP A 277 -7.08 -10.81 -15.98
N THR A 278 -8.31 -10.67 -15.49
CA THR A 278 -8.57 -10.17 -14.14
C THR A 278 -9.48 -11.11 -13.40
N GLN A 279 -9.14 -11.42 -12.16
CA GLN A 279 -9.87 -12.35 -11.30
C GLN A 279 -10.31 -11.66 -10.00
N LEU A 280 -11.47 -12.08 -9.50
CA LEU A 280 -11.97 -11.82 -8.15
C LEU A 280 -11.53 -12.97 -7.24
N PHE A 281 -10.66 -12.66 -6.29
CA PHE A 281 -10.21 -13.56 -5.25
C PHE A 281 -11.07 -13.36 -4.00
N CYS A 282 -11.52 -14.44 -3.38
CA CYS A 282 -12.15 -14.45 -2.07
C CYS A 282 -11.24 -15.16 -1.07
N LEU A 283 -10.78 -14.47 -0.03
CA LEU A 283 -9.98 -15.06 1.03
C LEU A 283 -10.79 -15.09 2.33
N ALA A 284 -10.71 -16.21 3.06
CA ALA A 284 -11.17 -16.31 4.44
C ALA A 284 -10.07 -15.85 5.40
N LEU A 285 -10.43 -14.92 6.29
CA LEU A 285 -9.64 -14.59 7.46
C LEU A 285 -9.62 -15.78 8.44
N PRO A 286 -8.58 -15.93 9.29
CA PRO A 286 -8.63 -16.84 10.43
C PRO A 286 -9.84 -16.55 11.32
N LEU A 287 -10.41 -17.58 11.94
CA LEU A 287 -11.64 -17.45 12.76
C LEU A 287 -11.48 -16.45 13.91
N GLY A 288 -10.29 -16.38 14.51
CA GLY A 288 -9.96 -15.43 15.58
C GLY A 288 -9.47 -14.06 15.10
N THR A 289 -9.63 -13.72 13.83
CA THR A 289 -9.22 -12.42 13.30
C THR A 289 -10.42 -11.48 13.14
N HIS A 290 -10.31 -10.30 13.76
CA HIS A 290 -11.11 -9.13 13.45
C HIS A 290 -10.28 -8.17 12.61
N LEU A 291 -10.61 -8.03 11.33
CA LEU A 291 -9.92 -7.13 10.40
C LEU A 291 -10.92 -6.51 9.43
N LEU A 292 -11.14 -5.21 9.56
CA LEU A 292 -11.87 -4.41 8.59
C LEU A 292 -10.90 -3.45 7.92
N VAL A 293 -10.84 -3.48 6.59
CA VAL A 293 -9.96 -2.58 5.82
C VAL A 293 -10.73 -1.29 5.52
N PRO A 294 -10.34 -0.13 6.10
CA PRO A 294 -11.07 1.12 5.95
C PRO A 294 -11.14 1.57 4.49
N VAL A 295 -12.09 2.45 4.18
CA VAL A 295 -12.19 3.07 2.85
C VAL A 295 -10.88 3.77 2.50
N GLY A 296 -10.43 3.60 1.25
CA GLY A 296 -9.20 4.19 0.73
C GLY A 296 -7.90 3.58 1.27
N HIS A 297 -7.98 2.51 2.08
CA HIS A 297 -6.82 1.76 2.55
C HIS A 297 -6.60 0.49 1.73
N HIS A 298 -5.38 0.00 1.74
CA HIS A 298 -4.96 -1.26 1.13
C HIS A 298 -4.32 -2.17 2.16
N VAL A 299 -4.10 -3.42 1.78
CA VAL A 299 -3.29 -4.39 2.55
C VAL A 299 -2.22 -4.94 1.64
N TYR A 300 -1.16 -5.47 2.21
CA TYR A 300 -0.14 -6.18 1.46
C TYR A 300 -0.44 -7.66 1.46
N LEU A 301 -0.38 -8.23 0.26
CA LEU A 301 -0.32 -9.67 0.07
C LEU A 301 1.14 -10.08 0.02
N ARG A 302 1.48 -11.14 0.75
CA ARG A 302 2.83 -11.67 0.85
C ARG A 302 2.86 -13.16 0.53
N GLN A 303 3.82 -13.55 -0.30
CA GLN A 303 4.08 -14.94 -0.67
C GLN A 303 5.57 -15.20 -0.84
N THR A 304 6.03 -16.38 -0.43
CA THR A 304 7.41 -16.82 -0.67
C THR A 304 7.53 -17.44 -2.06
N ILE A 305 8.38 -16.86 -2.89
CA ILE A 305 8.66 -17.30 -4.26
C ILE A 305 10.15 -17.62 -4.33
N THR A 306 10.50 -18.88 -4.64
CA THR A 306 11.90 -19.35 -4.73
C THR A 306 12.76 -18.99 -3.50
N GLY A 307 12.19 -19.07 -2.29
CA GLY A 307 12.87 -18.74 -1.04
C GLY A 307 12.93 -17.25 -0.67
N THR A 308 12.36 -16.37 -1.48
CA THR A 308 12.29 -14.92 -1.22
C THR A 308 10.85 -14.50 -0.95
N GLU A 309 10.62 -13.70 0.10
CA GLU A 309 9.30 -13.11 0.34
C GLU A 309 9.05 -11.96 -0.63
N ILE A 310 8.01 -12.09 -1.45
CA ILE A 310 7.54 -11.02 -2.32
C ILE A 310 6.27 -10.44 -1.70
N VAL A 311 6.22 -9.11 -1.64
CA VAL A 311 5.14 -8.36 -1.00
C VAL A 311 4.59 -7.35 -2.01
N LYS A 312 3.27 -7.30 -2.19
CA LYS A 312 2.60 -6.35 -3.08
C LYS A 312 1.29 -5.82 -2.47
N PRO A 313 0.99 -4.51 -2.62
CA PRO A 313 -0.22 -3.89 -2.09
C PRO A 313 -1.42 -4.18 -2.98
N TYR A 314 -2.57 -4.44 -2.36
CA TYR A 314 -3.86 -4.61 -3.03
C TYR A 314 -4.98 -3.98 -2.19
N THR A 315 -5.87 -3.26 -2.87
CA THR A 315 -7.04 -2.64 -2.23
C THR A 315 -8.21 -3.62 -2.23
N PRO A 316 -8.73 -3.99 -1.05
CA PRO A 316 -9.89 -4.86 -0.99
C PRO A 316 -11.14 -4.19 -1.54
N VAL A 317 -11.96 -4.97 -2.23
CA VAL A 317 -13.26 -4.56 -2.77
C VAL A 317 -14.39 -5.28 -2.00
N PRO A 318 -15.64 -4.80 -2.05
CA PRO A 318 -16.79 -5.64 -1.72
C PRO A 318 -16.91 -6.82 -2.70
N SER A 319 -17.73 -7.82 -2.38
CA SER A 319 -18.03 -8.95 -3.27
C SER A 319 -18.84 -8.53 -4.51
N PHE A 320 -19.60 -7.43 -4.43
CA PHE A 320 -20.36 -6.82 -5.51
C PHE A 320 -20.53 -5.31 -5.25
N LEU A 321 -20.71 -4.53 -6.32
CA LEU A 321 -20.94 -3.08 -6.19
C LEU A 321 -22.36 -2.74 -5.71
N VAL A 322 -23.37 -3.52 -6.12
CA VAL A 322 -24.79 -3.24 -5.84
C VAL A 322 -25.40 -4.36 -5.00
N SER A 323 -26.16 -4.00 -3.96
CA SER A 323 -26.78 -4.93 -3.00
C SER A 323 -27.78 -5.90 -3.63
N THR A 324 -28.32 -5.60 -4.81
CA THR A 324 -29.21 -6.51 -5.57
C THR A 324 -28.52 -7.81 -5.99
N PHE A 325 -27.19 -7.87 -5.97
CA PHE A 325 -26.39 -9.07 -6.21
C PHE A 325 -25.96 -9.77 -4.91
N LYS A 326 -26.38 -9.27 -3.75
CA LYS A 326 -26.05 -9.85 -2.45
C LYS A 326 -26.90 -11.07 -2.18
N ASN A 327 -26.30 -12.25 -2.24
CA ASN A 327 -26.87 -13.41 -1.55
C ASN A 327 -26.69 -13.20 -0.03
N PRO A 328 -27.75 -13.30 0.79
CA PRO A 328 -27.71 -13.00 2.23
C PRO A 328 -26.93 -14.03 3.07
N CYS A 329 -26.15 -14.92 2.46
CA CYS A 329 -25.62 -16.13 3.09
C CYS A 329 -24.15 -16.05 3.52
N HIS A 330 -23.44 -14.96 3.22
CA HIS A 330 -22.02 -14.83 3.60
C HIS A 330 -21.87 -13.84 4.74
N ASP A 331 -21.26 -14.31 5.83
CA ASP A 331 -20.69 -13.45 6.85
C ASP A 331 -19.52 -12.69 6.21
N ASP A 332 -19.80 -11.50 5.67
CA ASP A 332 -18.82 -10.66 4.98
C ASP A 332 -17.67 -10.24 5.90
N GLN A 333 -17.80 -10.37 7.23
CA GLN A 333 -16.76 -9.96 8.18
C GLN A 333 -15.56 -10.89 8.19
N LEU A 334 -15.74 -12.17 7.81
CA LEU A 334 -14.66 -13.16 7.75
C LEU A 334 -14.05 -13.30 6.35
N HIS A 335 -14.54 -12.55 5.37
CA HIS A 335 -14.08 -12.63 3.99
C HIS A 335 -13.50 -11.32 3.50
N ILE A 336 -12.43 -11.41 2.71
CA ILE A 336 -11.80 -10.26 2.06
C ILE A 336 -11.64 -10.54 0.56
N PHE A 337 -12.08 -9.60 -0.27
CA PHE A 337 -12.12 -9.76 -1.71
C PHE A 337 -11.14 -8.84 -2.42
N PHE A 338 -10.52 -9.35 -3.49
CA PHE A 338 -9.59 -8.57 -4.31
C PHE A 338 -9.87 -8.79 -5.79
N ILE A 339 -9.92 -7.70 -6.56
CA ILE A 339 -9.91 -7.75 -8.02
C ILE A 339 -8.45 -7.55 -8.46
N ILE A 340 -7.84 -8.58 -9.01
CA ILE A 340 -6.42 -8.58 -9.35
C ILE A 340 -6.26 -8.94 -10.82
N LYS A 341 -5.62 -8.03 -11.57
CA LYS A 341 -5.18 -8.29 -12.94
C LYS A 341 -3.91 -9.14 -12.94
N ILE A 342 -3.93 -10.22 -13.69
CA ILE A 342 -2.83 -11.15 -13.85
C ILE A 342 -1.91 -10.61 -14.94
N TYR A 343 -0.62 -10.50 -14.60
CA TYR A 343 0.42 -10.09 -15.52
C TYR A 343 1.33 -11.31 -15.73
N PRO A 344 1.25 -12.01 -16.86
CA PRO A 344 2.00 -13.26 -17.07
C PRO A 344 3.51 -13.11 -16.90
N SER A 345 4.04 -11.92 -17.23
CA SER A 345 5.46 -11.57 -17.05
C SER A 345 5.78 -10.93 -15.69
N GLY A 346 4.81 -10.85 -14.78
CA GLY A 346 4.97 -10.31 -13.44
C GLY A 346 5.57 -11.33 -12.48
N LEU A 347 6.18 -10.86 -11.39
CA LEU A 347 6.75 -11.77 -10.38
C LEU A 347 5.69 -12.36 -9.45
N PHE A 348 4.68 -11.56 -9.07
CA PHE A 348 3.75 -11.90 -8.00
C PHE A 348 2.43 -12.46 -8.51
N THR A 349 1.83 -11.82 -9.52
CA THR A 349 0.47 -12.19 -9.98
C THR A 349 0.36 -13.56 -10.65
N PRO A 350 1.39 -14.12 -11.33
CA PRO A 350 1.33 -15.52 -11.77
C PRO A 350 1.28 -16.52 -10.61
N VAL A 351 1.92 -16.20 -9.48
CA VAL A 351 1.85 -17.06 -8.27
C VAL A 351 0.47 -16.99 -7.63
N LEU A 352 -0.18 -15.82 -7.65
CA LEU A 352 -1.59 -15.71 -7.24
C LEU A 352 -2.51 -16.51 -8.16
N ASP A 353 -2.31 -16.43 -9.47
CA ASP A 353 -3.10 -17.16 -10.45
C ASP A 353 -2.93 -18.68 -10.32
N ALA A 354 -1.72 -19.15 -9.97
CA ALA A 354 -1.43 -20.55 -9.74
C ALA A 354 -1.94 -21.08 -8.37
N LEU A 355 -2.28 -20.20 -7.42
CA LEU A 355 -2.73 -20.57 -6.08
C LEU A 355 -4.02 -21.40 -6.14
N GLN A 356 -4.00 -22.59 -5.54
CA GLN A 356 -5.13 -23.51 -5.52
C GLN A 356 -6.15 -23.15 -4.44
N ILE A 357 -7.42 -23.48 -4.67
CA ILE A 357 -8.45 -23.30 -3.65
C ILE A 357 -8.09 -24.12 -2.39
N GLY A 358 -8.20 -23.49 -1.22
CA GLY A 358 -7.78 -24.07 0.06
C GLY A 358 -6.34 -23.72 0.46
N GLU A 359 -5.51 -23.20 -0.44
CA GLU A 359 -4.17 -22.71 -0.10
C GLU A 359 -4.22 -21.34 0.59
N TYR A 360 -3.07 -20.93 1.13
CA TYR A 360 -2.97 -19.74 1.98
C TYR A 360 -2.10 -18.65 1.36
N ILE A 361 -2.47 -17.41 1.63
CA ILE A 361 -1.67 -16.22 1.37
C ILE A 361 -1.61 -15.33 2.61
N SER A 362 -0.48 -14.67 2.85
CA SER A 362 -0.35 -13.76 3.98
C SER A 362 -0.95 -12.39 3.65
N VAL A 363 -1.80 -11.86 4.53
CA VAL A 363 -2.44 -10.54 4.41
C VAL A 363 -1.98 -9.66 5.57
N SER A 364 -1.52 -8.43 5.30
CA SER A 364 -1.07 -7.51 6.35
C SER A 364 -2.22 -6.82 7.10
N ASN A 365 -1.89 -6.02 8.12
CA ASN A 365 -2.75 -4.94 8.62
C ASN A 365 -2.93 -3.85 7.53
N PRO A 366 -4.01 -3.03 7.60
CA PRO A 366 -4.30 -2.02 6.60
C PRO A 366 -3.29 -0.87 6.63
N GLU A 367 -2.92 -0.35 5.46
CA GLU A 367 -2.16 0.88 5.27
C GLU A 367 -2.89 1.84 4.33
N GLY A 368 -2.68 3.14 4.52
CA GLY A 368 -3.34 4.18 3.75
C GLY A 368 -3.36 5.51 4.49
N ASN A 369 -3.44 6.59 3.71
CA ASN A 369 -3.53 7.97 4.19
C ASN A 369 -4.87 8.63 3.84
N PHE A 370 -5.81 7.89 3.22
CA PHE A 370 -7.15 8.37 2.96
C PHE A 370 -7.87 8.56 4.30
N MET A 371 -8.34 9.78 4.55
CA MET A 371 -9.09 10.11 5.76
C MET A 371 -10.55 10.20 5.40
N LYS A 372 -11.42 9.49 6.12
CA LYS A 372 -12.87 9.54 5.89
C LYS A 372 -13.42 10.98 6.01
N SER A 373 -12.79 11.84 6.80
CA SER A 373 -13.12 13.26 6.90
C SER A 373 -12.93 14.05 5.60
N GLN A 374 -12.14 13.56 4.64
CA GLN A 374 -12.08 14.16 3.30
C GLN A 374 -13.40 14.04 2.54
N MET A 375 -14.25 13.09 2.93
CA MET A 375 -15.60 12.89 2.36
C MET A 375 -16.68 13.64 3.12
N GLU A 376 -16.36 14.17 4.31
CA GLU A 376 -17.31 14.97 5.08
C GLU A 376 -17.63 16.25 4.30
N ASP A 377 -18.92 16.55 4.19
CA ASP A 377 -19.46 17.69 3.45
C ASP A 377 -19.16 17.75 1.94
N VAL A 378 -18.59 16.69 1.35
CA VAL A 378 -18.41 16.66 -0.11
C VAL A 378 -19.77 16.68 -0.79
N GLU A 379 -19.94 17.64 -1.69
CA GLU A 379 -21.15 17.80 -2.52
C GLU A 379 -20.96 17.16 -3.89
N ASP A 380 -19.76 17.27 -4.46
CA ASP A 380 -19.41 16.68 -5.76
C ASP A 380 -18.17 15.78 -5.63
N LEU A 381 -18.34 14.49 -5.89
CA LEU A 381 -17.25 13.51 -5.90
C LEU A 381 -16.91 13.12 -7.34
N PHE A 382 -15.64 13.27 -7.72
CA PHE A 382 -15.14 12.81 -9.01
C PHE A 382 -14.17 11.66 -8.82
N LEU A 383 -14.39 10.57 -9.54
CA LEU A 383 -13.55 9.38 -9.51
C LEU A 383 -12.87 9.25 -10.88
N LEU A 384 -11.55 9.09 -10.89
CA LEU A 384 -10.73 8.94 -12.10
C LEU A 384 -9.89 7.67 -11.98
N ALA A 385 -10.23 6.60 -12.72
CA ALA A 385 -9.51 5.34 -12.61
C ALA A 385 -8.91 4.88 -13.93
N GLY A 386 -7.67 4.37 -13.91
CA GLY A 386 -7.08 3.62 -15.01
C GLY A 386 -6.92 2.14 -14.67
N GLY A 387 -7.60 1.25 -15.41
CA GLY A 387 -7.51 -0.20 -15.21
C GLY A 387 -7.82 -0.63 -13.77
N THR A 388 -6.87 -1.31 -13.10
CA THR A 388 -7.06 -1.75 -11.70
C THR A 388 -7.08 -0.60 -10.68
N GLY A 389 -6.80 0.65 -11.08
CA GLY A 389 -7.09 1.83 -10.26
C GLY A 389 -8.57 1.97 -9.88
N PHE A 390 -9.43 1.15 -10.49
CA PHE A 390 -10.82 0.92 -10.09
C PHE A 390 -10.98 0.49 -8.63
N THR A 391 -10.10 -0.35 -8.09
CA THR A 391 -10.32 -1.02 -6.79
C THR A 391 -10.53 -0.08 -5.59
N PRO A 392 -9.74 0.99 -5.37
CA PRO A 392 -10.05 1.95 -4.31
C PRO A 392 -11.35 2.73 -4.54
N MET A 393 -11.77 2.90 -5.81
CA MET A 393 -12.98 3.64 -6.14
C MET A 393 -14.26 2.91 -5.72
N VAL A 394 -14.25 1.57 -5.68
CA VAL A 394 -15.44 0.76 -5.39
C VAL A 394 -16.00 1.03 -4.00
N LYS A 395 -15.16 0.86 -2.96
CA LYS A 395 -15.58 1.11 -1.57
C LYS A 395 -15.92 2.58 -1.34
N LEU A 396 -15.17 3.48 -1.99
CA LEU A 396 -15.40 4.92 -1.90
C LEU A 396 -16.76 5.31 -2.50
N LEU A 397 -17.09 4.78 -3.68
CA LEU A 397 -18.36 4.97 -4.36
C LEU A 397 -19.53 4.46 -3.51
N SER A 398 -19.42 3.23 -3.00
CA SER A 398 -20.43 2.66 -2.10
C SER A 398 -20.62 3.55 -0.86
N CYS A 399 -19.53 3.94 -0.20
CA CYS A 399 -19.58 4.80 0.98
C CYS A 399 -20.21 6.17 0.68
N ALA A 400 -19.87 6.78 -0.46
CA ALA A 400 -20.43 8.08 -0.85
C ALA A 400 -21.94 8.01 -1.00
N LEU A 401 -22.44 7.03 -1.77
CA LEU A 401 -23.86 6.91 -2.10
C LEU A 401 -24.72 6.48 -0.90
N THR A 402 -24.16 5.73 0.06
CA THR A 402 -24.91 5.24 1.23
C THR A 402 -24.84 6.16 2.45
N SER A 403 -23.77 6.92 2.62
CA SER A 403 -23.46 7.59 3.89
C SER A 403 -23.40 9.11 3.81
N SER A 404 -23.35 9.71 2.62
CA SER A 404 -23.31 11.17 2.49
C SER A 404 -24.70 11.77 2.26
N ASN A 405 -25.12 12.65 3.16
CA ASN A 405 -26.37 13.40 3.05
C ASN A 405 -26.25 14.66 2.17
N ASN A 406 -25.03 15.18 2.00
CA ASN A 406 -24.76 16.43 1.26
C ASN A 406 -24.42 16.20 -0.21
N LEU A 407 -24.21 14.94 -0.59
CA LEU A 407 -23.76 14.54 -1.91
C LEU A 407 -24.83 14.81 -2.97
N ARG A 408 -24.47 15.66 -3.93
CA ARG A 408 -25.29 16.01 -5.10
C ARG A 408 -24.96 15.11 -6.29
N ALA A 409 -23.68 14.89 -6.54
CA ALA A 409 -23.22 14.13 -7.68
C ALA A 409 -21.98 13.29 -7.37
N VAL A 410 -21.94 12.08 -7.94
CA VAL A 410 -20.74 11.25 -8.06
C VAL A 410 -20.51 10.97 -9.54
N LYS A 411 -19.38 11.42 -10.08
CA LYS A 411 -19.05 11.19 -11.48
C LYS A 411 -17.79 10.36 -11.60
N PHE A 412 -17.88 9.23 -12.28
CA PHE A 412 -16.78 8.30 -12.47
C PHE A 412 -16.32 8.25 -13.93
N MET A 413 -15.10 8.71 -14.22
CA MET A 413 -14.46 8.50 -15.53
C MET A 413 -13.49 7.32 -15.43
N PHE A 414 -13.78 6.25 -16.17
CA PHE A 414 -13.06 4.99 -16.10
C PHE A 414 -12.35 4.68 -17.42
N PHE A 415 -11.02 4.61 -17.36
CA PHE A 415 -10.12 4.46 -18.51
C PHE A 415 -9.61 3.02 -18.64
N ASN A 416 -9.80 2.43 -19.81
CA ASN A 416 -9.36 1.08 -20.14
C ASN A 416 -8.76 1.00 -21.56
N LYS A 417 -8.21 -0.16 -21.93
CA LYS A 417 -7.72 -0.38 -23.30
C LYS A 417 -8.90 -0.67 -24.23
N THR A 418 -9.57 -1.79 -23.97
CA THR A 418 -10.70 -2.30 -24.77
C THR A 418 -11.97 -2.39 -23.93
N GLU A 419 -13.12 -2.71 -24.54
CA GLU A 419 -14.37 -2.96 -23.82
C GLU A 419 -14.26 -4.14 -22.84
N ASP A 420 -13.44 -5.15 -23.18
CA ASP A 420 -13.26 -6.38 -22.39
C ASP A 420 -12.43 -6.13 -21.12
N ASP A 421 -11.76 -4.98 -21.02
CA ASP A 421 -10.99 -4.56 -19.86
C ASP A 421 -11.83 -3.79 -18.82
N ILE A 422 -13.07 -3.43 -19.14
CA ILE A 422 -13.92 -2.61 -18.24
C ILE A 422 -14.44 -3.49 -17.10
N LEU A 423 -13.77 -3.39 -15.96
CA LEU A 423 -14.12 -4.12 -14.74
C LEU A 423 -15.51 -3.74 -14.25
N TRP A 424 -16.39 -4.73 -14.07
CA TRP A 424 -17.75 -4.54 -13.56
C TRP A 424 -18.61 -3.54 -14.34
N ARG A 425 -18.41 -3.43 -15.66
CA ARG A 425 -19.20 -2.56 -16.54
C ARG A 425 -20.71 -2.62 -16.28
N ASN A 426 -21.30 -3.81 -16.31
CA ASN A 426 -22.74 -3.99 -16.13
C ASN A 426 -23.23 -3.51 -14.75
N GLN A 427 -22.42 -3.68 -13.70
CA GLN A 427 -22.78 -3.24 -12.35
C GLN A 427 -22.73 -1.71 -12.24
N LEU A 428 -21.75 -1.07 -12.88
CA LEU A 428 -21.63 0.38 -12.94
C LEU A 428 -22.78 1.01 -13.75
N GLU A 429 -23.11 0.45 -14.91
CA GLU A 429 -24.22 0.91 -15.73
C GLU A 429 -25.56 0.76 -14.99
N GLN A 430 -25.80 -0.36 -14.32
CA GLN A 430 -27.00 -0.55 -13.49
C GLN A 430 -27.07 0.41 -12.31
N LEU A 431 -25.94 0.69 -11.65
CA LEU A 431 -25.91 1.67 -10.57
C LEU A 431 -26.27 3.08 -11.09
N ALA A 432 -25.76 3.46 -12.27
CA ALA A 432 -26.06 4.75 -12.88
C ALA A 432 -27.52 4.89 -13.33
N LEU A 433 -28.16 3.77 -13.70
CA LEU A 433 -29.59 3.74 -13.99
C LEU A 433 -30.46 3.87 -12.73
N ASN A 434 -30.00 3.34 -11.60
CA ASN A 434 -30.79 3.26 -10.37
C ASN A 434 -30.56 4.42 -9.40
N ASP A 435 -29.46 5.15 -9.50
CA ASP A 435 -29.15 6.30 -8.65
C ASP A 435 -28.83 7.53 -9.51
N ALA A 436 -29.77 8.48 -9.55
CA ALA A 436 -29.65 9.70 -10.36
C ALA A 436 -28.47 10.60 -9.96
N ARG A 437 -27.86 10.38 -8.79
CA ARG A 437 -26.66 11.10 -8.35
C ARG A 437 -25.39 10.55 -9.01
N PHE A 438 -25.42 9.32 -9.53
CA PHE A 438 -24.25 8.64 -10.06
C PHE A 438 -24.20 8.66 -11.59
N GLU A 439 -23.08 9.12 -12.13
CA GLU A 439 -22.77 9.10 -13.57
C GLU A 439 -21.46 8.36 -13.81
N VAL A 440 -21.41 7.50 -14.83
CA VAL A 440 -20.18 6.83 -15.26
C VAL A 440 -19.92 7.09 -16.74
N GLN A 441 -18.66 7.42 -17.08
CA GLN A 441 -18.17 7.56 -18.45
C GLN A 441 -16.98 6.63 -18.67
N PHE A 442 -17.11 5.74 -19.65
CA PHE A 442 -16.02 4.86 -20.07
C PHE A 442 -15.19 5.51 -21.18
N VAL A 443 -13.87 5.44 -21.05
CA VAL A 443 -12.90 5.96 -22.02
C VAL A 443 -11.97 4.83 -22.46
N LEU A 444 -11.92 4.56 -23.77
CA LEU A 444 -11.11 3.48 -24.33
C LEU A 444 -9.96 4.01 -25.17
N SER A 445 -8.76 3.49 -24.94
CA SER A 445 -7.58 3.87 -25.74
C SER A 445 -7.44 3.05 -27.03
N GLU A 446 -8.01 1.85 -27.07
CA GLU A 446 -7.99 0.92 -28.20
C GLU A 446 -9.38 0.27 -28.38
N PRO A 447 -10.44 1.05 -28.65
CA PRO A 447 -11.81 0.53 -28.76
C PRO A 447 -12.01 -0.39 -29.96
N LYS A 448 -12.98 -1.31 -29.85
CA LYS A 448 -13.46 -2.08 -31.01
C LYS A 448 -14.29 -1.19 -31.94
N LYS A 449 -14.42 -1.60 -33.21
CA LYS A 449 -15.29 -0.89 -34.17
C LYS A 449 -16.71 -0.79 -33.63
N GLY A 450 -17.28 0.42 -33.64
CA GLY A 450 -18.64 0.69 -33.18
C GLY A 450 -18.75 1.18 -31.74
N TRP A 451 -17.63 1.40 -31.04
CA TRP A 451 -17.63 2.12 -29.77
C TRP A 451 -18.25 3.51 -29.93
N LYS A 452 -19.20 3.85 -29.06
CA LYS A 452 -19.91 5.15 -29.06
C LYS A 452 -19.48 6.05 -27.90
N GLY A 453 -18.66 5.53 -27.00
CA GLY A 453 -18.16 6.26 -25.84
C GLY A 453 -16.99 7.16 -26.20
N LYS A 454 -16.30 7.66 -25.17
CA LYS A 454 -15.12 8.50 -25.36
C LYS A 454 -13.91 7.63 -25.72
N GLU A 455 -12.99 8.20 -26.48
CA GLU A 455 -11.76 7.53 -26.93
C GLU A 455 -10.52 8.30 -26.49
N GLY A 456 -9.42 7.57 -26.33
CA GLY A 456 -8.10 8.11 -26.06
C GLY A 456 -7.60 7.85 -24.64
N LYS A 457 -6.64 8.69 -24.22
CA LYS A 457 -6.02 8.66 -22.89
C LYS A 457 -6.48 9.87 -22.09
N ILE A 458 -6.19 9.89 -20.78
CA ILE A 458 -6.43 11.05 -19.94
C ILE A 458 -5.85 12.32 -20.58
N SER A 459 -6.63 13.38 -20.64
CA SER A 459 -6.28 14.62 -21.33
C SER A 459 -7.01 15.80 -20.71
N SER A 460 -6.42 17.00 -20.83
CA SER A 460 -7.03 18.24 -20.35
C SER A 460 -8.43 18.49 -20.94
N SER A 461 -8.65 18.14 -22.22
CA SER A 461 -9.96 18.29 -22.87
C SER A 461 -11.03 17.38 -22.27
N LEU A 462 -10.70 16.12 -21.94
CA LEU A 462 -11.64 15.22 -21.26
C LEU A 462 -11.94 15.71 -19.84
N LEU A 463 -10.91 16.07 -19.07
CA LEU A 463 -11.11 16.48 -17.68
C LEU A 463 -11.86 17.81 -17.56
N SER A 464 -11.57 18.80 -18.40
CA SER A 464 -12.29 20.08 -18.42
C SER A 464 -13.79 19.94 -18.75
N GLN A 465 -14.16 18.93 -19.55
CA GLN A 465 -15.56 18.65 -19.86
C GLN A 465 -16.26 17.91 -18.72
N PHE A 466 -15.54 17.01 -18.03
CA PHE A 466 -16.11 16.07 -17.07
C PHE A 466 -16.12 16.60 -15.62
N VAL A 467 -14.99 17.13 -15.17
CA VAL A 467 -14.78 17.60 -13.79
C VAL A 467 -15.30 19.03 -13.66
N LYS A 468 -16.63 19.16 -13.66
CA LYS A 468 -17.34 20.44 -13.50
C LYS A 468 -18.12 20.44 -12.21
N ARG A 469 -17.86 21.44 -11.36
CA ARG A 469 -18.61 21.67 -10.11
C ARG A 469 -20.09 21.86 -10.42
N SER A 470 -20.96 21.30 -9.58
CA SER A 470 -22.41 21.50 -9.67
C SER A 470 -22.78 22.96 -9.34
N LYS A 471 -22.03 23.60 -8.43
CA LYS A 471 -22.10 25.04 -8.14
C LYS A 471 -20.68 25.61 -7.99
N CYS A 472 -20.54 26.92 -8.18
CA CYS A 472 -19.24 27.61 -8.12
C CYS A 472 -18.50 27.37 -6.79
N ASP A 473 -19.25 27.30 -5.69
CA ASP A 473 -18.78 27.14 -4.31
C ASP A 473 -18.87 25.69 -3.79
N SER A 474 -19.19 24.72 -4.65
CA SER A 474 -19.35 23.34 -4.19
C SER A 474 -18.06 22.75 -3.64
N LYS A 475 -18.18 22.07 -2.50
CA LYS A 475 -17.10 21.28 -1.91
C LYS A 475 -16.88 20.04 -2.76
N VAL A 476 -15.69 19.95 -3.34
CA VAL A 476 -15.31 18.94 -4.33
C VAL A 476 -14.22 18.04 -3.76
N LEU A 477 -14.34 16.73 -4.01
CA LEU A 477 -13.25 15.79 -3.87
C LEU A 477 -13.03 15.05 -5.19
N ILE A 478 -11.78 14.97 -5.63
CA ILE A 478 -11.36 14.27 -6.83
C ILE A 478 -10.41 13.15 -6.41
N CYS A 479 -10.81 11.91 -6.61
CA CYS A 479 -9.99 10.75 -6.32
C CYS A 479 -9.44 10.16 -7.62
N ILE A 480 -8.13 9.99 -7.69
CA ILE A 480 -7.44 9.44 -8.86
C ILE A 480 -6.61 8.20 -8.49
N CYS A 481 -6.65 7.16 -9.32
CA CYS A 481 -5.81 5.96 -9.19
C CYS A 481 -5.57 5.30 -10.56
N GLY A 482 -4.36 4.80 -10.81
CA GLY A 482 -4.01 4.12 -12.05
C GLY A 482 -2.51 3.97 -12.23
N PRO A 483 -2.04 3.59 -13.44
CA PRO A 483 -0.62 3.53 -13.75
C PRO A 483 0.11 4.87 -13.49
N PRO A 484 1.40 4.88 -13.12
CA PRO A 484 2.10 6.13 -12.77
C PRO A 484 1.98 7.25 -13.84
N PRO A 485 2.14 6.97 -15.16
CA PRO A 485 1.98 8.02 -16.17
C PRO A 485 0.55 8.58 -16.27
N PHE A 486 -0.47 7.80 -15.92
CA PHE A 486 -1.86 8.25 -15.86
C PHE A 486 -2.06 9.19 -14.67
N MET A 487 -1.50 8.82 -13.52
CA MET A 487 -1.57 9.61 -12.29
C MET A 487 -0.87 10.97 -12.45
N GLU A 488 0.38 10.97 -12.89
CA GLU A 488 1.19 12.17 -13.05
C GLU A 488 0.53 13.19 -13.99
N GLN A 489 0.07 12.73 -15.17
CA GLN A 489 -0.62 13.61 -16.13
C GLN A 489 -1.98 14.08 -15.61
N GLY A 490 -2.77 13.17 -15.01
CA GLY A 490 -4.07 13.52 -14.46
C GLY A 490 -4.00 14.60 -13.38
N ILE A 491 -3.05 14.48 -12.45
CA ILE A 491 -2.81 15.48 -11.40
C ILE A 491 -2.41 16.82 -12.01
N GLN A 492 -1.49 16.83 -12.97
CA GLN A 492 -1.07 18.06 -13.65
C GLN A 492 -2.26 18.75 -14.31
N PHE A 493 -3.08 18.02 -15.07
CA PHE A 493 -4.25 18.60 -15.73
C PHE A 493 -5.29 19.13 -14.74
N LEU A 494 -5.50 18.47 -13.60
CA LEU A 494 -6.41 18.96 -12.55
C LEU A 494 -5.90 20.25 -11.92
N GLN A 495 -4.59 20.37 -11.69
CA GLN A 495 -3.95 21.58 -11.19
C GLN A 495 -4.06 22.73 -12.21
N ASP A 496 -3.85 22.44 -13.51
CA ASP A 496 -4.02 23.41 -14.59
C ASP A 496 -5.48 23.90 -14.71
N LEU A 497 -6.46 23.08 -14.30
CA LEU A 497 -7.87 23.44 -14.20
C LEU A 497 -8.24 24.19 -12.90
N GLY A 498 -7.26 24.45 -12.03
CA GLY A 498 -7.43 25.24 -10.81
C GLY A 498 -7.89 24.46 -9.58
N TYR A 499 -7.88 23.12 -9.62
CA TYR A 499 -8.17 22.32 -8.42
C TYR A 499 -6.96 22.28 -7.48
N SER A 500 -7.21 22.52 -6.19
CA SER A 500 -6.17 22.54 -5.17
C SER A 500 -5.75 21.12 -4.76
N SER A 501 -4.56 20.99 -4.17
CA SER A 501 -4.08 19.71 -3.62
C SER A 501 -4.97 19.16 -2.49
N LYS A 502 -5.78 20.00 -1.84
CA LYS A 502 -6.74 19.58 -0.82
C LYS A 502 -8.00 18.94 -1.40
N GLU A 503 -8.32 19.27 -2.66
CA GLU A 503 -9.46 18.71 -3.39
C GLU A 503 -9.08 17.45 -4.17
N ILE A 504 -7.79 17.11 -4.25
CA ILE A 504 -7.29 15.98 -5.02
C ILE A 504 -6.69 14.94 -4.08
N HIS A 505 -7.29 13.76 -4.04
CA HIS A 505 -6.71 12.59 -3.38
C HIS A 505 -6.13 11.62 -4.41
N CYS A 506 -4.85 11.29 -4.23
CA CYS A 506 -4.15 10.35 -5.09
C CYS A 506 -3.95 9.03 -4.34
N PHE A 507 -4.56 7.96 -4.81
CA PHE A 507 -4.28 6.64 -4.26
C PHE A 507 -2.97 6.12 -4.82
N THR A 508 -1.93 6.19 -4.01
CA THR A 508 -0.63 5.59 -4.25
C THR A 508 -0.35 4.56 -3.15
N ALA A 509 0.29 3.46 -3.52
CA ALA A 509 0.98 2.64 -2.54
C ALA A 509 2.19 3.39 -1.99
#